data_AF-A0A3M1THA2-F1
#
_entry.id   AF-A0A3M1THA2-F1
#
_cell.length_a   1.000
_cell.length_b   1.000
_cell.length_c   1.000
_cell.angle_alpha   90.00
_cell.angle_beta   90.00
_cell.angle_gamma   90.00
#
_symmetry.space_group_name_H-M   'P 1'
#
loop_
_entity.id
_entity.type
_entity.pdbx_description
1 polymer ?
#
loop_
_entity_poly.entity_id
_entity_poly.type
_entity_poly.pdbx_seq_one_letter_code
_entity_poly.pdbx_strand_id
1 'polypeptide(L)'
;MRRRRRERGGGRGAGRTLRGRALPHLAWLLWLALLPGCPRAVRLPPGEVPAETLALDDGVRLRGAGAGTVIVGSLHVPRGRAVSLEAVTVRPEAGAHALRVEGTLHLSGVRVEGGRSALRVAGGTAQVDGFVATDVETGVWVVDGEVDARGLEVDGARRACVLARRADVRLRGGHLHRCEYGVLGGPGSRITLSALRIEDVAQAGVG
;
A
#
# COMPACT_ATOMS: atom_id res chain seq x y z
N MET A 1 35.04 55.97 -3.10
CA MET A 1 34.29 55.64 -4.34
C MET A 1 33.64 54.27 -4.20
N ARG A 2 32.30 54.22 -4.11
CA ARG A 2 31.50 52.98 -3.98
C ARG A 2 31.15 52.44 -5.38
N ARG A 3 31.51 51.21 -5.72
CA ARG A 3 30.98 50.49 -6.89
C ARG A 3 30.00 49.41 -6.43
N ARG A 4 28.70 49.68 -6.68
CA ARG A 4 27.60 48.72 -6.52
C ARG A 4 27.70 47.66 -7.62
N ARG A 5 27.91 46.40 -7.25
CA ARG A 5 27.68 45.25 -8.14
C ARG A 5 26.20 44.88 -8.04
N ARG A 6 25.49 44.99 -9.15
CA ARG A 6 24.10 44.55 -9.31
C ARG A 6 24.08 43.02 -9.39
N GLU A 7 23.46 42.38 -8.42
CA GLU A 7 22.94 41.03 -8.58
C GLU A 7 21.66 41.14 -9.42
N ARG A 8 21.67 40.55 -10.62
CA ARG A 8 20.48 40.24 -11.41
C ARG A 8 20.55 38.76 -11.73
N GLY A 9 19.46 38.04 -11.46
CA GLY A 9 19.31 36.63 -11.85
C GLY A 9 18.74 35.72 -10.76
N GLY A 10 17.84 36.22 -9.93
CA GLY A 10 16.99 35.37 -9.10
C GLY A 10 15.85 34.76 -9.92
N GLY A 11 15.43 33.56 -9.52
CA GLY A 11 14.06 33.09 -9.80
C GLY A 11 13.96 31.97 -10.81
N ARG A 12 14.39 30.78 -10.35
CA ARG A 12 13.96 29.46 -10.81
C ARG A 12 12.53 29.48 -11.39
N GLY A 13 12.37 28.84 -12.55
CA GLY A 13 11.08 28.34 -13.00
C GLY A 13 10.51 27.44 -11.90
N ALA A 14 9.57 27.99 -11.14
CA ALA A 14 8.74 27.21 -10.25
C ALA A 14 7.82 26.39 -11.15
N GLY A 15 8.25 25.17 -11.46
CA GLY A 15 7.33 24.10 -11.81
C GLY A 15 6.24 24.11 -10.76
N ARG A 16 5.03 24.51 -11.18
CA ARG A 16 3.84 24.46 -10.34
C ARG A 16 3.62 23.00 -9.98
N THR A 17 4.15 22.61 -8.83
CA THR A 17 3.63 21.46 -8.09
C THR A 17 2.16 21.78 -7.83
N LEU A 18 1.28 21.02 -8.47
CA LEU A 18 -0.14 20.96 -8.15
C LEU A 18 -0.26 20.41 -6.72
N ARG A 19 -0.02 21.26 -5.73
CA ARG A 19 -0.33 20.98 -4.34
C ARG A 19 -1.85 20.95 -4.20
N GLY A 20 -2.37 19.75 -3.96
CA GLY A 20 -3.40 19.50 -2.94
C GLY A 20 -4.65 20.38 -2.98
N ARG A 21 -5.45 20.24 -4.04
CA ARG A 21 -6.91 20.35 -3.85
C ARG A 21 -7.47 18.95 -4.00
N ALA A 22 -7.63 18.26 -2.87
CA ALA A 22 -8.57 17.16 -2.75
C ALA A 22 -9.89 17.64 -3.36
N LEU A 23 -10.31 17.00 -4.43
CA LEU A 23 -11.56 17.33 -5.09
C LEU A 23 -12.66 16.67 -4.25
N PRO A 24 -13.49 17.43 -3.49
CA PRO A 24 -14.48 16.84 -2.58
C PRO A 24 -15.50 15.95 -3.31
N HIS A 25 -15.66 16.15 -4.61
CA HIS A 25 -16.49 15.29 -5.47
C HIS A 25 -15.93 13.87 -5.66
N LEU A 26 -14.62 13.65 -5.53
CA LEU A 26 -14.03 12.31 -5.64
C LEU A 26 -14.28 11.46 -4.40
N ALA A 27 -14.19 12.06 -3.22
CA ALA A 27 -14.57 11.39 -1.98
C ALA A 27 -16.06 11.00 -2.01
N TRP A 28 -16.91 11.87 -2.58
CA TRP A 28 -18.34 11.58 -2.75
C TRP A 28 -18.63 10.44 -3.74
N LEU A 29 -17.93 10.38 -4.87
CA LEU A 29 -18.07 9.27 -5.84
C LEU A 29 -17.64 7.93 -5.24
N LEU A 30 -16.58 7.93 -4.41
CA LEU A 30 -16.14 6.75 -3.68
C LEU A 30 -17.19 6.31 -2.66
N TRP A 31 -17.82 7.26 -1.97
CA TRP A 31 -18.91 6.98 -1.03
C TRP A 31 -20.15 6.40 -1.70
N LEU A 32 -20.54 6.93 -2.86
CA LEU A 32 -21.67 6.40 -3.63
C LEU A 32 -21.45 4.97 -4.10
N ALA A 33 -20.23 4.63 -4.54
CA ALA A 33 -19.93 3.29 -5.00
C ALA A 33 -19.98 2.21 -3.90
N LEU A 34 -20.04 2.64 -2.64
CA LEU A 34 -20.18 1.78 -1.46
C LEU A 34 -21.63 1.62 -1.01
N LEU A 35 -22.59 2.26 -1.70
CA LEU A 35 -24.01 2.07 -1.44
C LEU A 35 -24.50 0.77 -2.10
N PRO A 36 -25.43 0.04 -1.44
CA PRO A 36 -26.05 -1.14 -2.02
C PRO A 36 -26.70 -0.83 -3.38
N GLY A 37 -26.29 -1.55 -4.44
CA GLY A 37 -26.84 -1.42 -5.79
C GLY A 37 -26.11 -0.44 -6.72
N CYS A 38 -25.02 0.21 -6.27
CA CYS A 38 -24.20 1.09 -7.10
C CYS A 38 -23.15 0.34 -7.96
N PRO A 39 -22.56 1.00 -8.97
CA PRO A 39 -21.58 0.36 -9.85
C PRO A 39 -20.39 -0.15 -9.05
N ARG A 40 -20.22 -1.48 -9.09
CA ARG A 40 -19.14 -2.23 -8.43
C ARG A 40 -17.75 -1.94 -8.99
N ALA A 41 -17.61 -1.08 -9.99
CA ALA A 41 -16.33 -0.67 -10.57
C ALA A 41 -16.22 0.85 -10.58
N VAL A 42 -15.28 1.37 -9.80
CA VAL A 42 -15.01 2.81 -9.65
C VAL A 42 -13.68 3.12 -10.32
N ARG A 43 -13.71 4.08 -11.24
CA ARG A 43 -12.48 4.66 -11.79
C ARG A 43 -12.16 5.93 -11.04
N LEU A 44 -10.99 5.96 -10.41
CA LEU A 44 -10.48 7.13 -9.71
C LEU A 44 -9.56 7.90 -10.66
N PRO A 45 -9.82 9.20 -10.89
CA PRO A 45 -8.92 10.01 -11.69
C PRO A 45 -7.61 10.27 -10.92
N PRO A 46 -6.59 10.83 -11.59
CA PRO A 46 -5.41 11.34 -10.90
C PRO A 46 -5.79 12.40 -9.86
N GLY A 47 -5.18 12.32 -8.68
CA GLY A 47 -5.43 13.22 -7.57
C GLY A 47 -5.42 12.51 -6.22
N GLU A 48 -5.53 13.32 -5.17
CA GLU A 48 -5.70 12.83 -3.80
C GLU A 48 -7.18 12.66 -3.48
N VAL A 49 -7.53 11.48 -2.99
CA VAL A 49 -8.86 11.11 -2.53
C VAL A 49 -8.78 10.86 -1.02
N PRO A 50 -9.26 11.80 -0.18
CA PRO A 50 -9.27 11.61 1.25
C PRO A 50 -10.28 10.53 1.64
N ALA A 51 -9.84 9.60 2.49
CA ALA A 51 -10.60 8.43 2.94
C ALA A 51 -10.09 7.97 4.32
N GLU A 52 -10.44 8.70 5.39
CA GLU A 52 -9.98 8.46 6.79
C GLU A 52 -9.90 6.95 7.12
N THR A 53 -11.05 6.28 7.07
CA THR A 53 -11.14 4.82 7.04
C THR A 53 -12.34 4.41 6.19
N LEU A 54 -12.07 3.68 5.10
CA LEU A 54 -13.10 3.26 4.17
C LEU A 54 -13.33 1.76 4.25
N ALA A 55 -14.51 1.36 4.74
CA ALA A 55 -14.96 -0.02 4.64
C ALA A 55 -15.48 -0.28 3.23
N LEU A 56 -14.84 -1.23 2.52
CA LEU A 56 -15.17 -1.59 1.15
C LEU A 56 -16.24 -2.68 1.14
N ASP A 57 -17.30 -2.47 0.37
CA ASP A 57 -18.40 -3.43 0.25
C ASP A 57 -18.08 -4.56 -0.74
N ASP A 58 -18.93 -5.58 -0.77
CA ASP A 58 -18.73 -6.77 -1.61
C ASP A 58 -18.76 -6.45 -3.10
N GLY A 59 -17.80 -7.03 -3.82
CA GLY A 59 -17.66 -6.90 -5.26
C GLY A 59 -17.06 -5.58 -5.73
N VAL A 60 -16.67 -4.68 -4.82
CA VAL A 60 -16.06 -3.39 -5.18
C VAL A 60 -14.73 -3.57 -5.89
N ARG A 61 -14.57 -2.88 -7.02
CA ARG A 61 -13.33 -2.79 -7.81
C ARG A 61 -12.94 -1.33 -7.93
N LEU A 62 -11.86 -0.92 -7.26
CA LEU A 62 -11.30 0.42 -7.40
C LEU A 62 -10.14 0.37 -8.39
N ARG A 63 -10.23 1.18 -9.44
CA ARG A 63 -9.18 1.31 -10.46
C ARG A 63 -8.69 2.74 -10.51
N GLY A 64 -7.44 2.95 -10.12
CA GLY A 64 -6.78 4.24 -10.26
C GLY A 64 -6.18 4.45 -11.65
N ALA A 65 -5.66 5.64 -11.86
CA ALA A 65 -4.89 6.02 -13.03
C ALA A 65 -3.38 5.76 -12.84
N GLY A 66 -3.01 4.80 -11.97
CA GLY A 66 -1.62 4.51 -11.59
C GLY A 66 -1.14 5.35 -10.41
N ALA A 67 0.17 5.61 -10.37
CA ALA A 67 0.81 6.40 -9.30
C ALA A 67 0.25 7.84 -9.16
N GLY A 68 -0.54 8.31 -10.14
CA GLY A 68 -1.24 9.58 -10.06
C GLY A 68 -2.48 9.58 -9.16
N THR A 69 -3.00 8.41 -8.76
CA THR A 69 -4.17 8.31 -7.88
C THR A 69 -3.74 7.91 -6.48
N VAL A 70 -3.95 8.80 -5.51
CA VAL A 70 -3.54 8.63 -4.12
C VAL A 70 -4.78 8.60 -3.23
N ILE A 71 -5.00 7.49 -2.53
CA ILE A 71 -5.98 7.38 -1.46
C ILE A 71 -5.29 7.78 -0.16
N VAL A 72 -5.75 8.85 0.47
CA VAL A 72 -5.19 9.35 1.75
C VAL A 72 -6.05 8.82 2.89
N GLY A 73 -5.53 7.82 3.60
CA GLY A 73 -6.17 7.14 4.71
C GLY A 73 -6.15 5.62 4.58
N SER A 74 -7.03 4.92 5.32
CA SER A 74 -6.97 3.47 5.48
C SER A 74 -8.12 2.77 4.75
N LEU A 75 -7.84 1.63 4.11
CA LEU A 75 -8.88 0.79 3.49
C LEU A 75 -9.10 -0.48 4.32
N HIS A 76 -10.37 -0.82 4.52
CA HIS A 76 -10.78 -2.02 5.23
C HIS A 76 -11.65 -2.89 4.33
N VAL A 77 -11.29 -4.17 4.19
CA VAL A 77 -12.10 -5.20 3.54
C VAL A 77 -12.70 -6.08 4.63
N PRO A 78 -13.99 -5.90 4.98
CA PRO A 78 -14.64 -6.67 6.03
C PRO A 78 -14.75 -8.15 5.70
N ARG A 79 -14.97 -8.96 6.73
CA ARG A 79 -15.22 -10.41 6.57
C ARG A 79 -16.39 -10.67 5.62
N GLY A 80 -16.22 -11.68 4.76
CA GLY A 80 -17.24 -12.09 3.78
C GLY A 80 -17.38 -11.17 2.57
N ARG A 81 -16.47 -10.19 2.40
CA ARG A 81 -16.45 -9.27 1.25
C ARG A 81 -15.28 -9.61 0.33
N ALA A 82 -15.50 -9.50 -0.97
CA ALA A 82 -14.46 -9.64 -2.00
C ALA A 82 -14.22 -8.32 -2.73
N VAL A 83 -12.98 -7.84 -2.73
CA VAL A 83 -12.61 -6.52 -3.26
C VAL A 83 -11.42 -6.61 -4.20
N SER A 84 -11.35 -5.73 -5.20
CA SER A 84 -10.18 -5.57 -6.08
C SER A 84 -9.68 -4.12 -6.08
N LEU A 85 -8.37 -3.94 -5.95
CA LEU A 85 -7.69 -2.66 -6.11
C LEU A 85 -6.66 -2.76 -7.25
N GLU A 86 -6.72 -1.84 -8.20
CA GLU A 86 -5.83 -1.80 -9.36
C GLU A 86 -5.22 -0.40 -9.50
N ALA A 87 -3.89 -0.33 -9.63
CA ALA A 87 -3.17 0.88 -10.03
C ALA A 87 -3.46 2.10 -9.13
N VAL A 88 -3.40 1.91 -7.81
CA VAL A 88 -3.61 2.96 -6.80
C VAL A 88 -2.41 3.06 -5.86
N THR A 89 -2.15 4.27 -5.37
CA THR A 89 -1.28 4.53 -4.22
C THR A 89 -2.14 4.72 -2.97
N VAL A 90 -1.81 4.07 -1.86
CA VAL A 90 -2.46 4.27 -0.56
C VAL A 90 -1.44 4.90 0.41
N ARG A 91 -1.84 6.01 1.03
CA ARG A 91 -1.05 6.72 2.02
C ARG A 91 -1.85 6.82 3.32
N PRO A 92 -1.66 5.90 4.28
CA PRO A 92 -2.36 5.95 5.55
C PRO A 92 -1.88 7.12 6.40
N GLU A 93 -2.66 7.42 7.43
CA GLU A 93 -2.21 8.28 8.52
C GLU A 93 -1.09 7.61 9.33
N ALA A 94 -0.27 8.41 10.00
CA ALA A 94 0.81 7.91 10.85
C ALA A 94 0.26 6.94 11.91
N GLY A 95 0.89 5.77 12.04
CA GLY A 95 0.47 4.73 12.99
C GLY A 95 -0.73 3.87 12.55
N ALA A 96 -1.36 4.16 11.39
CA ALA A 96 -2.45 3.36 10.84
C ALA A 96 -1.96 2.29 9.86
N HIS A 97 -2.77 1.24 9.69
CA HIS A 97 -2.54 0.23 8.64
C HIS A 97 -3.11 0.75 7.32
N ALA A 98 -2.36 0.66 6.21
CA ALA A 98 -2.88 1.11 4.92
C ALA A 98 -4.05 0.24 4.43
N LEU A 99 -3.87 -1.09 4.48
CA LEU A 99 -4.88 -2.07 4.07
C LEU A 99 -5.13 -3.06 5.22
N ARG A 100 -6.37 -3.14 5.71
CA ARG A 100 -6.85 -4.17 6.63
C ARG A 100 -7.80 -5.12 5.91
N VAL A 101 -7.54 -6.43 5.98
CA VAL A 101 -8.27 -7.45 5.23
C VAL A 101 -8.75 -8.56 6.16
N GLU A 102 -10.06 -8.70 6.26
CA GLU A 102 -10.74 -9.81 6.94
C GLU A 102 -11.57 -10.66 5.95
N GLY A 103 -11.78 -10.16 4.74
CA GLY A 103 -12.39 -10.86 3.60
C GLY A 103 -11.37 -11.31 2.55
N THR A 104 -11.72 -11.16 1.27
CA THR A 104 -10.87 -11.46 0.12
C THR A 104 -10.44 -10.18 -0.59
N LEU A 105 -9.15 -10.01 -0.81
CA LEU A 105 -8.58 -8.85 -1.50
C LEU A 105 -7.70 -9.27 -2.68
N HIS A 106 -7.95 -8.70 -3.85
CA HIS A 106 -7.08 -8.77 -5.01
C HIS A 106 -6.38 -7.43 -5.24
N LEU A 107 -5.05 -7.43 -5.26
CA LEU A 107 -4.23 -6.25 -5.51
C LEU A 107 -3.47 -6.41 -6.83
N SER A 108 -3.50 -5.39 -7.69
CA SER A 108 -2.70 -5.32 -8.91
C SER A 108 -2.05 -3.94 -9.07
N GLY A 109 -0.73 -3.88 -9.12
CA GLY A 109 0.00 -2.61 -9.34
C GLY A 109 -0.25 -1.57 -8.23
N VAL A 110 -0.35 -2.02 -6.97
CA VAL A 110 -0.67 -1.15 -5.83
C VAL A 110 0.59 -0.71 -5.10
N ARG A 111 0.66 0.57 -4.77
CA ARG A 111 1.73 1.15 -3.96
C ARG A 111 1.20 1.56 -2.58
N VAL A 112 1.99 1.35 -1.54
CA VAL A 112 1.75 1.88 -0.20
C VAL A 112 2.94 2.70 0.25
N GLU A 113 2.67 3.90 0.76
CA GLU A 113 3.69 4.84 1.24
C GLU A 113 3.46 5.14 2.72
N GLY A 114 4.33 4.64 3.59
CA GLY A 114 4.30 4.88 5.03
C GLY A 114 3.27 4.06 5.81
N GLY A 115 3.00 4.51 7.04
CA GLY A 115 2.07 3.87 7.97
C GLY A 115 2.71 2.83 8.88
N ARG A 116 1.89 2.24 9.74
CA ARG A 116 2.31 1.20 10.68
C ARG A 116 2.63 -0.11 9.95
N SER A 117 1.78 -0.53 9.02
CA SER A 117 1.98 -1.70 8.16
C SER A 117 1.28 -1.45 6.83
N ALA A 118 1.83 -1.97 5.73
CA ALA A 118 1.22 -1.76 4.42
C ALA A 118 0.00 -2.66 4.19
N LEU A 119 0.09 -3.94 4.58
CA LEU A 119 -0.99 -4.90 4.44
C LEU A 119 -1.13 -5.73 5.73
N ARG A 120 -2.34 -5.76 6.29
CA ARG A 120 -2.70 -6.62 7.41
C ARG A 120 -3.84 -7.55 6.99
N VAL A 121 -3.58 -8.84 6.94
CA VAL A 121 -4.59 -9.87 6.63
C VAL A 121 -4.90 -10.62 7.92
N ALA A 122 -6.11 -10.46 8.45
CA ALA A 122 -6.56 -11.04 9.71
C ALA A 122 -7.72 -12.01 9.45
N GLY A 123 -7.41 -13.29 9.23
CA GLY A 123 -8.39 -14.33 8.92
C GLY A 123 -9.01 -14.29 7.51
N GLY A 124 -8.45 -13.46 6.62
CA GLY A 124 -8.86 -13.31 5.23
C GLY A 124 -7.89 -13.94 4.23
N THR A 125 -8.14 -13.70 2.94
CA THR A 125 -7.28 -14.08 1.83
C THR A 125 -6.84 -12.86 1.04
N ALA A 126 -5.57 -12.80 0.65
CA ALA A 126 -5.07 -11.78 -0.26
C ALA A 126 -4.30 -12.40 -1.43
N GLN A 127 -4.62 -11.93 -2.64
CA GLN A 127 -3.86 -12.21 -3.85
C GLN A 127 -3.22 -10.92 -4.33
N VAL A 128 -1.91 -10.93 -4.54
CA VAL A 128 -1.15 -9.71 -4.80
C VAL A 128 -0.25 -9.89 -6.00
N ASP A 129 -0.37 -8.97 -6.97
CA ASP A 129 0.44 -8.92 -8.18
C ASP A 129 1.02 -7.52 -8.38
N GLY A 130 2.35 -7.39 -8.26
CA GLY A 130 3.05 -6.11 -8.38
C GLY A 130 2.69 -5.14 -7.25
N PHE A 131 3.24 -5.37 -6.07
CA PHE A 131 2.98 -4.55 -4.88
C PHE A 131 4.26 -3.91 -4.37
N VAL A 132 4.20 -2.60 -4.16
CA VAL A 132 5.33 -1.81 -3.68
C VAL A 132 4.99 -1.21 -2.33
N ALA A 133 5.85 -1.39 -1.34
CA ALA A 133 5.73 -0.71 -0.05
C ALA A 133 7.01 0.01 0.35
N THR A 134 6.87 1.27 0.75
CA THR A 134 8.01 2.10 1.18
C THR A 134 7.77 2.72 2.55
N ASP A 135 8.84 2.92 3.31
CA ASP A 135 8.86 3.69 4.57
C ASP A 135 7.88 3.18 5.66
N VAL A 136 7.61 1.88 5.69
CA VAL A 136 6.71 1.28 6.68
C VAL A 136 7.39 1.09 8.04
N GLU A 137 6.65 1.39 9.11
CA GLU A 137 7.19 1.31 10.47
C GLU A 137 7.36 -0.15 10.92
N THR A 138 6.36 -1.01 10.71
CA THR A 138 6.33 -2.37 11.25
C THR A 138 5.67 -3.36 10.32
N GLY A 139 6.43 -4.29 9.74
CA GLY A 139 5.86 -5.36 8.92
C GLY A 139 5.25 -4.80 7.65
N VAL A 140 5.82 -5.10 6.48
CA VAL A 140 5.13 -4.75 5.23
C VAL A 140 3.82 -5.52 5.22
N TRP A 141 3.90 -6.83 5.49
CA TRP A 141 2.76 -7.72 5.61
C TRP A 141 2.67 -8.33 7.00
N VAL A 142 1.56 -8.12 7.70
CA VAL A 142 1.22 -8.81 8.95
C VAL A 142 0.07 -9.77 8.64
N VAL A 143 0.38 -11.06 8.58
CA VAL A 143 -0.54 -12.07 8.05
C VAL A 143 -0.96 -13.05 9.15
N ASP A 144 -2.26 -13.25 9.31
CA ASP A 144 -2.92 -14.26 10.14
C ASP A 144 -4.02 -14.95 9.31
N GLY A 145 -3.68 -15.27 8.06
CA GLY A 145 -4.56 -15.74 7.01
C GLY A 145 -3.76 -16.28 5.83
N GLU A 146 -4.31 -16.26 4.62
CA GLU A 146 -3.61 -16.76 3.43
C GLU A 146 -3.20 -15.62 2.51
N VAL A 147 -1.95 -15.65 2.03
CA VAL A 147 -1.48 -14.69 1.02
C VAL A 147 -0.64 -15.34 -0.06
N ASP A 148 -0.98 -15.09 -1.33
CA ASP A 148 -0.16 -15.43 -2.50
C ASP A 148 0.27 -14.14 -3.21
N ALA A 149 1.59 -13.93 -3.26
CA ALA A 149 2.22 -12.72 -3.74
C ALA A 149 3.11 -12.98 -4.95
N ARG A 150 3.03 -12.09 -5.93
CA ARG A 150 3.97 -12.00 -7.05
C ARG A 150 4.51 -10.60 -7.19
N GLY A 151 5.83 -10.49 -7.38
CA GLY A 151 6.49 -9.19 -7.60
C GLY A 151 6.33 -8.24 -6.42
N LEU A 152 6.64 -8.73 -5.21
CA LEU A 152 6.67 -7.91 -3.99
C LEU A 152 7.95 -7.07 -3.97
N GLU A 153 7.82 -5.75 -3.93
CA GLU A 153 8.94 -4.82 -3.75
C GLU A 153 8.78 -4.07 -2.43
N VAL A 154 9.85 -4.08 -1.62
CA VAL A 154 9.88 -3.40 -0.34
C VAL A 154 11.18 -2.63 -0.22
N ASP A 155 11.07 -1.35 0.15
CA ASP A 155 12.21 -0.52 0.50
C ASP A 155 11.99 0.21 1.84
N GLY A 156 12.94 0.07 2.76
CA GLY A 156 12.99 0.87 3.99
C GLY A 156 12.01 0.44 5.10
N ALA A 157 11.72 -0.85 5.23
CA ALA A 157 10.94 -1.35 6.36
C ALA A 157 11.80 -1.37 7.64
N ARG A 158 11.34 -0.66 8.68
CA ARG A 158 12.14 -0.50 9.92
C ARG A 158 12.26 -1.76 10.77
N ARG A 159 11.44 -2.79 10.53
CA ARG A 159 11.46 -4.06 11.28
C ARG A 159 11.42 -5.24 10.28
N ALA A 160 10.42 -6.10 10.37
CA ALA A 160 10.25 -7.20 9.42
C ALA A 160 9.69 -6.68 8.10
N CYS A 161 10.12 -7.27 6.99
CA CYS A 161 9.50 -7.05 5.69
C CYS A 161 8.25 -7.92 5.56
N VAL A 162 8.30 -9.20 5.91
CA VAL A 162 7.10 -10.03 6.02
C VAL A 162 7.02 -10.66 7.41
N LEU A 163 5.87 -10.56 8.06
CA LEU A 163 5.59 -11.16 9.37
C LEU A 163 4.36 -12.06 9.27
N ALA A 164 4.60 -13.37 9.14
CA ALA A 164 3.56 -14.39 9.13
C ALA A 164 3.29 -14.89 10.56
N ARG A 165 2.05 -14.77 11.02
CA ARG A 165 1.57 -15.27 12.33
C ARG A 165 0.49 -16.32 12.06
N ARG A 166 0.83 -17.61 12.15
CA ARG A 166 -0.13 -18.72 11.87
C ARG A 166 -0.77 -18.62 10.48
N ALA A 167 0.05 -18.36 9.47
CA ALA A 167 -0.40 -18.05 8.10
C ALA A 167 0.27 -18.96 7.05
N ASP A 168 -0.40 -19.20 5.91
CA ASP A 168 0.22 -19.73 4.68
C ASP A 168 0.56 -18.54 3.78
N VAL A 169 1.87 -18.27 3.62
CA VAL A 169 2.39 -17.17 2.82
C VAL A 169 3.24 -17.72 1.69
N ARG A 170 2.90 -17.36 0.45
CA ARG A 170 3.65 -17.72 -0.75
C ARG A 170 4.15 -16.44 -1.41
N LEU A 171 5.46 -16.28 -1.48
CA LEU A 171 6.12 -15.15 -2.14
C LEU A 171 6.87 -15.65 -3.38
N ARG A 172 6.55 -15.09 -4.55
CA ARG A 172 7.13 -15.47 -5.84
C ARG A 172 7.69 -14.26 -6.57
N GLY A 173 9.01 -14.21 -6.72
CA GLY A 173 9.68 -13.03 -7.25
C GLY A 173 9.58 -11.84 -6.30
N GLY A 174 10.42 -10.83 -6.54
CA GLY A 174 10.41 -9.59 -5.78
C GLY A 174 11.77 -9.23 -5.17
N HIS A 175 11.78 -8.09 -4.50
CA HIS A 175 12.97 -7.48 -3.93
C HIS A 175 12.65 -6.91 -2.55
N LEU A 176 13.39 -7.38 -1.54
CA LEU A 176 13.38 -6.86 -0.19
C LEU A 176 14.69 -6.13 0.04
N HIS A 177 14.63 -4.81 0.23
CA HIS A 177 15.80 -3.96 0.36
C HIS A 177 15.69 -3.10 1.62
N ARG A 178 16.82 -2.96 2.35
CA ARG A 178 16.91 -2.21 3.61
C ARG A 178 15.84 -2.62 4.64
N CYS A 179 15.68 -3.94 4.79
CA CYS A 179 14.80 -4.53 5.80
C CYS A 179 15.60 -4.87 7.06
N GLU A 180 15.07 -4.63 8.26
CA GLU A 180 15.78 -5.07 9.48
C GLU A 180 15.84 -6.61 9.57
N TYR A 181 14.70 -7.30 9.35
CA TYR A 181 14.58 -8.75 9.62
C TYR A 181 14.22 -9.65 8.42
N GLY A 182 14.05 -9.11 7.20
CA GLY A 182 13.63 -9.91 6.04
C GLY A 182 12.23 -10.54 6.21
N VAL A 183 12.12 -11.87 6.20
CA VAL A 183 10.87 -12.63 6.34
C VAL A 183 10.88 -13.43 7.64
N LEU A 184 9.88 -13.22 8.50
CA LEU A 184 9.73 -13.90 9.80
C LEU A 184 8.42 -14.71 9.86
N GLY A 185 8.52 -15.95 10.31
CA GLY A 185 7.40 -16.85 10.60
C GLY A 185 7.20 -17.08 12.10
N GLY A 186 5.95 -17.05 12.55
CA GLY A 186 5.56 -17.51 13.89
C GLY A 186 5.20 -19.00 13.90
N PRO A 187 5.08 -19.63 15.08
CA PRO A 187 4.74 -21.05 15.20
C PRO A 187 3.48 -21.43 14.40
N GLY A 188 3.57 -22.49 13.60
CA GLY A 188 2.48 -22.99 12.76
C GLY A 188 2.28 -22.23 11.44
N SER A 189 3.14 -21.27 11.11
CA SER A 189 3.13 -20.62 9.79
C SER A 189 3.81 -21.50 8.75
N ARG A 190 3.36 -21.41 7.50
CA ARG A 190 4.03 -21.99 6.33
C ARG A 190 4.45 -20.85 5.42
N ILE A 191 5.74 -20.76 5.12
CA ILE A 191 6.28 -19.73 4.23
C ILE A 191 6.98 -20.41 3.06
N THR A 192 6.53 -20.10 1.85
CA THR A 192 7.18 -20.55 0.61
C THR A 192 7.80 -19.35 -0.09
N LEU A 193 9.12 -19.38 -0.28
CA LEU A 193 9.87 -18.33 -0.97
C LEU A 193 10.41 -18.87 -2.29
N SER A 194 10.18 -18.15 -3.38
CA SER A 194 10.71 -18.51 -4.69
C SER A 194 11.16 -17.26 -5.45
N ALA A 195 12.38 -17.29 -6.01
CA ALA A 195 12.95 -16.18 -6.80
C ALA A 195 12.98 -14.81 -6.07
N LEU A 196 13.06 -14.79 -4.74
CA LEU A 196 13.12 -13.56 -3.94
C LEU A 196 14.56 -13.06 -3.82
N ARG A 197 14.78 -11.76 -4.04
CA ARG A 197 16.06 -11.09 -3.77
C ARG A 197 15.98 -10.33 -2.45
N ILE A 198 16.99 -10.51 -1.60
CA ILE A 198 17.07 -9.89 -0.27
C ILE A 198 18.42 -9.19 -0.16
N GLU A 199 18.41 -7.87 0.06
CA GLU A 199 19.59 -7.02 0.12
C GLU A 199 19.54 -6.10 1.35
N ASP A 200 20.71 -5.78 1.91
CA ASP A 200 20.85 -4.88 3.06
C ASP A 200 19.97 -5.27 4.26
N VAL A 201 19.99 -6.55 4.63
CA VAL A 201 19.23 -7.09 5.76
C VAL A 201 20.11 -7.38 6.95
N ALA A 202 19.73 -6.85 8.12
CA ALA A 202 20.50 -7.01 9.35
C ALA A 202 20.42 -8.44 9.90
N GLN A 203 19.26 -9.08 9.79
CA GLN A 203 19.07 -10.48 10.16
C GLN A 203 18.05 -11.15 9.24
N ALA A 204 18.42 -12.19 8.50
CA ALA A 204 17.46 -13.00 7.73
C ALA A 204 17.25 -14.33 8.44
N GLY A 205 15.99 -14.66 8.81
CA GLY A 205 15.68 -15.93 9.46
C GLY A 205 14.26 -16.40 9.15
N VAL A 206 14.15 -17.52 8.42
CA VAL A 206 12.87 -18.25 8.28
C VAL A 206 12.77 -19.18 9.49
N GLY A 207 11.95 -18.79 10.48
CA GLY A 207 11.64 -19.57 11.68
C GLY A 207 10.35 -20.37 11.55
#